data_AF-A0A353UFP5-F1
#
_entry.id   AF-A0A353UFP5-F1
#
_cell.length_a   1.000
_cell.length_b   1.000
_cell.length_c   1.000
_cell.angle_alpha   90.00
_cell.angle_beta   90.00
_cell.angle_gamma   90.00
#
_symmetry.space_group_name_H-M   'P 1'
#
loop_
_entity.id
_entity.type
_entity.pdbx_description
1 polymer ?
#
loop_
_entity_poly.entity_id
_entity_poly.type
_entity_poly.pdbx_seq_one_letter_code
_entity_poly.pdbx_strand_id
1 'polypeptide(L)'
;MKLADILPEKEIKEAVLGEYEKRMVLYRFTDEQLKKKYKMSFREFDEKNVVRKKGFSWNVEQDAMNWEHAVEGIRYLEKKIRKIKILNAKN
;
A
#
# COMPACT_ATOMS: atom_id res chain seq x y z
N MET A 1 -29.46 5.26 8.06
CA MET A 1 -29.27 3.85 7.69
C MET A 1 -27.80 3.63 7.35
N LYS A 2 -27.12 2.77 8.10
CA LYS A 2 -25.73 2.36 7.89
C LYS A 2 -25.73 1.04 7.11
N LEU A 3 -24.64 0.75 6.38
CA LEU A 3 -24.47 -0.56 5.73
C LEU A 3 -24.57 -1.72 6.74
N ALA A 4 -24.10 -1.51 7.97
CA ALA A 4 -24.20 -2.46 9.07
C ALA A 4 -25.64 -2.72 9.55
N ASP A 5 -26.61 -1.88 9.16
CA ASP A 5 -28.02 -2.08 9.48
C ASP A 5 -28.70 -3.00 8.45
N ILE A 6 -28.04 -3.32 7.33
CA ILE A 6 -28.61 -4.03 6.16
C ILE A 6 -27.86 -5.35 5.90
N LEU A 7 -26.53 -5.33 5.99
CA LEU A 7 -25.69 -6.47 5.66
C LEU A 7 -25.13 -7.13 6.93
N PRO A 8 -25.00 -8.47 6.95
CA PRO A 8 -24.32 -9.17 8.03
C PRO A 8 -22.89 -8.65 8.23
N GLU A 9 -22.47 -8.49 9.49
CA GLU A 9 -21.12 -8.00 9.82
C GLU A 9 -20.02 -8.85 9.17
N LYS A 10 -20.24 -10.16 9.04
CA LYS A 10 -19.33 -11.09 8.37
C LYS A 10 -19.12 -10.72 6.90
N GLU A 11 -20.19 -10.45 6.15
CA GLU A 11 -20.10 -10.08 4.73
C GLU A 11 -19.38 -8.76 4.54
N ILE A 12 -19.65 -7.77 5.42
CA ILE A 12 -18.94 -6.49 5.41
C ILE A 12 -17.44 -6.70 5.65
N LYS A 13 -17.07 -7.54 6.63
CA LYS A 13 -15.66 -7.86 6.93
C LYS A 13 -14.96 -8.53 5.77
N GLU A 14 -15.59 -9.53 5.15
CA GLU A 14 -15.03 -10.26 4.00
C GLU A 14 -14.87 -9.34 2.79
N ALA A 15 -15.85 -8.48 2.49
CA ALA A 15 -15.76 -7.51 1.42
C ALA A 15 -14.62 -6.49 1.64
N VAL A 16 -14.52 -5.92 2.85
CA VAL A 16 -13.45 -4.98 3.20
C VAL A 16 -12.07 -5.65 3.15
N LEU A 17 -11.96 -6.88 3.66
CA LEU A 17 -10.70 -7.62 3.62
C LEU A 17 -10.27 -7.90 2.18
N GLY A 18 -11.18 -8.36 1.33
CA GLY A 18 -10.91 -8.61 -0.09
C GLY A 18 -10.47 -7.35 -0.83
N GLU A 19 -11.07 -6.19 -0.54
CA GLU A 19 -10.65 -4.91 -1.13
C GLU A 19 -9.25 -4.49 -0.65
N TYR A 20 -8.95 -4.66 0.64
CA TYR A 20 -7.61 -4.36 1.17
C TYR A 20 -6.54 -5.28 0.58
N GLU A 21 -6.84 -6.56 0.39
CA GLU A 21 -5.92 -7.51 -0.25
C GLU A 21 -5.67 -7.15 -1.72
N LYS A 22 -6.70 -6.75 -2.48
CA LYS A 22 -6.53 -6.26 -3.87
C LYS A 22 -5.64 -5.03 -3.92
N ARG A 23 -5.91 -4.01 -3.10
CA ARG A 23 -5.08 -2.80 -3.04
C ARG A 23 -3.65 -3.08 -2.61
N MET A 24 -3.45 -4.03 -1.69
CA MET A 24 -2.12 -4.49 -1.27
C MET A 24 -1.32 -5.03 -2.46
N VAL A 25 -1.95 -5.84 -3.32
CA VAL A 25 -1.30 -6.38 -4.53
C VAL A 25 -0.86 -5.24 -5.45
N LEU A 26 -1.72 -4.24 -5.67
CA LEU A 26 -1.38 -3.08 -6.51
C LEU A 26 -0.20 -2.28 -5.96
N TYR A 27 -0.19 -1.98 -4.66
CA TYR A 27 0.93 -1.26 -4.05
C TYR A 27 2.23 -2.06 -4.09
N ARG A 28 2.19 -3.37 -3.83
CA ARG A 28 3.38 -4.24 -3.98
C ARG A 28 3.88 -4.27 -5.42
N PHE A 29 2.98 -4.26 -6.40
CA PHE A 29 3.36 -4.21 -7.80
C PHE A 29 4.08 -2.90 -8.15
N THR A 30 3.60 -1.75 -7.65
CA THR A 30 4.30 -0.46 -7.81
C THR A 30 5.67 -0.48 -7.14
N ASP A 31 5.77 -0.95 -5.90
CA ASP A 31 7.04 -1.05 -5.16
C ASP A 31 8.06 -1.91 -5.92
N GLU A 32 7.65 -3.09 -6.40
CA GLU A 32 8.54 -3.99 -7.14
C GLU A 32 8.96 -3.45 -8.52
N GLN A 33 8.07 -2.74 -9.22
CA GLN A 33 8.43 -2.08 -10.48
C GLN A 33 9.49 -1.00 -10.26
N LEU A 34 9.33 -0.17 -9.23
CA LEU A 34 10.26 0.92 -8.96
C LEU A 34 11.58 0.42 -8.37
N LYS A 35 11.56 -0.65 -7.55
CA LYS A 35 12.76 -1.37 -7.16
C LYS A 35 13.56 -1.86 -8.35
N LYS A 36 12.90 -2.44 -9.36
CA LYS A 36 13.55 -2.88 -10.60
C LYS A 36 14.12 -1.71 -11.40
N LYS A 37 13.36 -0.62 -11.52
CA LYS A 37 13.76 0.60 -12.25
C LYS A 37 15.01 1.25 -11.66
N TYR A 38 15.07 1.39 -10.33
CA TYR A 38 16.14 2.08 -9.64
C TYR A 38 17.22 1.17 -9.05
N LYS A 39 17.00 -0.15 -9.08
CA LYS A 39 17.89 -1.18 -8.51
C LYS A 39 18.19 -0.94 -7.03
N MET A 40 17.20 -0.48 -6.28
CA MET A 40 17.29 -0.20 -4.83
C MET A 40 15.90 -0.20 -4.21
N SER A 41 15.80 -0.22 -2.88
CA SER A 41 14.56 0.01 -2.15
C SER A 41 14.16 1.49 -2.13
N PHE A 42 12.89 1.78 -1.83
CA PHE A 42 12.43 3.17 -1.66
C PHE A 42 13.23 3.91 -0.57
N ARG A 43 13.53 3.23 0.54
CA ARG A 43 14.32 3.78 1.63
C ARG A 43 15.70 4.24 1.15
N GLU A 44 16.40 3.39 0.40
CA GLU A 44 17.70 3.74 -0.16
C GLU A 44 17.60 4.86 -1.20
N PHE A 45 16.52 4.88 -1.99
CA PHE A 45 16.25 5.92 -2.98
C PHE A 45 16.10 7.29 -2.30
N ASP A 46 15.35 7.34 -1.20
CA ASP A 46 15.12 8.54 -0.39
C ASP A 46 16.41 8.99 0.33
N GLU A 47 17.08 8.07 1.05
CA GLU A 47 18.35 8.34 1.74
C GLU A 47 19.46 8.84 0.79
N LYS A 48 19.49 8.32 -0.46
CA LYS A 48 20.45 8.76 -1.48
C LYS A 48 20.04 10.06 -2.19
N ASN A 49 18.86 10.60 -1.91
CA ASN A 49 18.29 11.81 -2.52
C ASN A 49 18.33 11.75 -4.05
N VAL A 50 17.82 10.64 -4.60
CA VAL A 50 17.91 10.32 -6.04
C VAL A 50 17.20 11.36 -6.90
N VAL A 51 16.09 11.92 -6.44
CA VAL A 51 15.36 13.02 -7.11
C VAL A 51 16.31 14.18 -7.41
N ARG A 52 17.03 14.68 -6.39
CA ARG A 52 18.02 15.74 -6.56
C ARG A 52 19.17 15.33 -7.47
N LYS A 53 19.70 14.11 -7.32
CA LYS A 53 20.79 13.58 -8.18
C LYS A 53 20.39 13.46 -9.65
N LYS A 54 19.09 13.34 -9.93
CA LYS A 54 18.51 13.32 -11.27
C LYS A 54 17.93 14.67 -11.69
N GLY A 55 18.34 15.75 -11.01
CA GLY A 55 18.03 17.12 -11.38
C GLY A 55 16.55 17.48 -11.28
N PHE A 56 15.80 16.89 -10.34
CA PHE A 56 14.36 17.15 -10.17
C PHE A 56 13.56 16.93 -11.46
N SER A 57 13.96 15.94 -12.25
CA SER A 57 13.18 15.58 -13.43
C SER A 57 11.79 15.10 -13.01
N TRP A 58 10.77 15.65 -13.67
CA TRP A 58 9.37 15.35 -13.39
C TRP A 58 9.06 13.84 -13.32
N ASN A 59 9.66 13.03 -14.21
CA ASN A 59 9.51 11.57 -14.18
C ASN A 59 9.98 10.97 -12.84
N VAL A 60 11.13 11.40 -12.33
CA VAL A 60 11.71 10.86 -11.09
C VAL A 60 10.96 11.36 -9.86
N GLU A 61 10.43 12.57 -9.90
CA GLU A 61 9.55 13.10 -8.85
C GLU A 61 8.24 12.33 -8.78
N GLN A 62 7.60 12.09 -9.93
CA GLN A 62 6.39 11.28 -10.01
C GLN A 62 6.64 9.85 -9.53
N ASP A 63 7.77 9.24 -9.91
CA ASP A 63 8.15 7.94 -9.42
C ASP A 63 8.30 7.96 -7.89
N ALA A 64 8.98 8.96 -7.32
CA ALA A 64 9.18 9.09 -5.88
C ALA A 64 7.84 9.19 -5.12
N MET A 65 6.94 10.06 -5.57
CA MET A 65 5.61 10.24 -4.96
C MET A 65 4.78 8.96 -5.01
N ASN A 66 4.76 8.29 -6.18
CA ASN A 66 4.03 7.03 -6.35
C ASN A 66 4.62 5.92 -5.49
N TRP A 67 5.95 5.87 -5.36
CA TRP A 67 6.63 4.88 -4.55
C TRP A 67 6.35 5.07 -3.06
N GLU A 68 6.45 6.31 -2.58
CA GLU A 68 6.15 6.67 -1.20
C GLU A 68 4.71 6.27 -0.86
N HIS A 69 3.76 6.65 -1.71
CA HIS A 69 2.36 6.29 -1.54
C HIS A 69 2.14 4.78 -1.49
N ALA A 70 2.84 4.02 -2.33
CA ALA A 70 2.76 2.56 -2.33
C ALA A 70 3.34 1.94 -1.05
N VAL A 71 4.52 2.39 -0.60
CA VAL A 71 5.17 1.86 0.61
C VAL A 71 4.33 2.16 1.85
N GLU A 72 3.81 3.38 1.99
CA GLU A 72 2.92 3.74 3.10
C GLU A 72 1.57 3.02 3.01
N GLY A 73 1.04 2.86 1.80
CA GLY A 73 -0.16 2.07 1.52
C GLY A 73 -0.01 0.61 1.98
N ILE A 74 1.13 -0.02 1.70
CA ILE A 74 1.47 -1.37 2.18
C ILE A 74 1.46 -1.39 3.72
N ARG A 75 2.22 -0.51 4.38
CA ARG A 75 2.31 -0.46 5.85
C ARG A 75 0.93 -0.31 6.50
N TYR A 76 0.11 0.60 5.97
CA TYR A 76 -1.23 0.87 6.46
C TYR A 76 -2.16 -0.34 6.29
N LEU A 77 -2.23 -0.90 5.09
CA LEU A 77 -3.14 -2.02 4.80
C LEU A 77 -2.72 -3.28 5.54
N GLU A 78 -1.43 -3.55 5.68
CA GLU A 78 -0.94 -4.69 6.46
C GLU A 78 -1.42 -4.60 7.92
N LYS A 79 -1.34 -3.41 8.53
CA LYS A 79 -1.83 -3.17 9.89
C LYS A 79 -3.34 -3.40 9.99
N LYS A 80 -4.12 -2.97 8.99
CA LYS A 80 -5.58 -3.14 8.98
C LYS A 80 -5.99 -4.59 8.77
N ILE A 81 -5.40 -5.28 7.79
CA ILE A 81 -5.64 -6.69 7.50
C ILE A 81 -5.33 -7.55 8.73
N ARG A 82 -4.17 -7.34 9.38
CA ARG A 82 -3.81 -8.07 10.61
C ARG A 82 -4.86 -7.88 11.70
N LYS A 83 -5.34 -6.66 11.93
CA LYS A 83 -6.39 -6.39 12.91
C LYS A 83 -7.69 -7.12 12.60
N ILE A 84 -8.13 -7.10 11.34
CA ILE A 84 -9.36 -7.81 10.91
C ILE A 84 -9.21 -9.32 11.12
N LYS A 85 -8.08 -9.91 10.69
CA LYS A 85 -7.82 -11.36 10.85
C LYS A 85 -7.78 -11.79 12.33
N ILE A 86 -7.16 -11.00 13.21
CA ILE A 86 -7.15 -11.28 14.66
C ILE A 86 -8.55 -11.22 15.26
N LEU A 87 -9.38 -10.25 14.86
CA LEU A 87 -10.75 -10.14 15.33
C LEU A 87 -11.60 -11.34 14.89
N ASN A 88 -11.39 -11.83 13.67
CA ASN A 88 -12.12 -12.99 13.15
C ASN A 88 -11.72 -14.31 13.81
N ALA A 89 -10.48 -14.45 14.31
CA ALA A 89 -10.01 -15.67 14.97
C ALA A 89 -10.45 -15.80 16.44
N LYS A 90 -11.04 -14.75 17.02
CA LYS A 90 -11.51 -14.71 18.41
C LYS A 90 -13.02 -14.94 18.56
N ASN A 91 -13.74 -14.99 17.45
CA ASN A 91 -15.18 -15.22 17.35
C ASN A 91 -15.43 -16.58 16.69
#